data_AF-A0A1D6J5D3-F1
#
_entry.id   AF-A0A1D6J5D3-F1
#
_cell.length_a   1.000
_cell.length_b   1.000
_cell.length_c   1.000
_cell.angle_alpha   90.00
_cell.angle_beta   90.00
_cell.angle_gamma   90.00
#
_symmetry.space_group_name_H-M   'P 1'
#
loop_
_entity.id
_entity.type
_entity.pdbx_description
1 polymer ?
#
loop_
_entity_poly.entity_id
_entity_poly.type
_entity_poly.pdbx_seq_one_letter_code
_entity_poly.pdbx_strand_id
1 'polypeptide(L)'
;MATTTPPTAILGTLVDFTSRENWDKFFALRGTGDSFEWYAEWPNLRAPLLDLLGDRGAAAGAAQEILVPACGSSVLSEKLYDAGFCRVTNVDFSRVVVADMLRRHARARPEMRWRVMDMTDMQLLVTGIILIWDIGDGSFDVILDKGGLDALMEPEAGTKLGIKYLNEDALGSGKANFVNFDQ
;
A
#
# COMPACT_ATOMS: atom_id res chain seq x y z
N MET A 1 10.41 -21.56 1.63
CA MET A 1 9.50 -21.91 2.74
C MET A 1 8.09 -21.81 2.20
N ALA A 2 7.19 -22.69 2.65
CA ALA A 2 5.96 -23.06 1.94
C ALA A 2 5.07 -21.88 1.53
N THR A 3 4.77 -21.80 0.23
CA THR A 3 3.69 -21.00 -0.34
C THR A 3 2.36 -21.61 0.15
N THR A 4 1.78 -21.08 1.21
CA THR A 4 0.40 -21.41 1.56
C THR A 4 -0.50 -20.63 0.61
N THR A 5 -0.79 -21.23 -0.54
CA THR A 5 -1.96 -20.84 -1.34
C THR A 5 -3.15 -20.84 -0.39
N PRO A 6 -3.84 -19.70 -0.18
CA PRO A 6 -4.97 -19.68 0.73
C PRO A 6 -5.98 -20.74 0.31
N PRO A 7 -6.60 -21.48 1.25
CA PRO A 7 -7.67 -22.40 0.93
C PRO A 7 -8.69 -21.69 0.03
N THR A 8 -9.12 -22.33 -1.07
CA THR A 8 -10.06 -21.76 -2.05
C THR A 8 -11.32 -21.13 -1.41
N ALA A 9 -11.71 -21.62 -0.23
CA ALA A 9 -12.80 -21.08 0.58
C ALA A 9 -12.58 -19.64 1.07
N ILE A 10 -11.34 -19.22 1.36
CA ILE A 10 -11.03 -17.86 1.83
C ILE A 10 -11.05 -16.88 0.67
N LEU A 11 -10.54 -17.26 -0.51
CA LEU A 11 -10.65 -16.43 -1.72
C LEU A 11 -12.11 -16.23 -2.15
N GLY A 12 -12.98 -17.21 -1.85
CA GLY A 12 -14.42 -17.10 -2.11
C GLY A 12 -15.14 -15.99 -1.35
N THR A 13 -14.51 -15.32 -0.39
CA THR A 13 -15.08 -14.12 0.25
C THR A 13 -14.87 -12.84 -0.56
N LEU A 14 -13.98 -12.85 -1.56
CA LEU A 14 -13.66 -11.71 -2.42
C LEU A 14 -14.50 -11.77 -3.70
N VAL A 15 -15.79 -11.49 -3.56
CA VAL A 15 -16.75 -11.42 -4.69
C VAL A 15 -16.88 -10.01 -5.28
N ASP A 16 -16.35 -9.02 -4.56
CA ASP A 16 -16.30 -7.60 -4.91
C ASP A 16 -15.04 -7.06 -4.24
N PHE A 17 -14.06 -6.62 -5.04
CA PHE A 17 -12.77 -6.14 -4.57
C PHE A 17 -12.82 -4.71 -4.03
N THR A 18 -13.94 -4.02 -4.23
CA THR A 18 -14.19 -2.66 -3.71
C THR A 18 -14.91 -2.65 -2.36
N SER A 19 -15.42 -3.81 -1.89
CA SER A 19 -16.08 -3.93 -0.59
C SER A 19 -15.09 -4.09 0.57
N ARG A 20 -15.06 -3.10 1.45
CA ARG A 20 -14.31 -3.16 2.73
C ARG A 20 -14.71 -4.38 3.57
N GLU A 21 -15.99 -4.71 3.63
CA GLU A 21 -16.50 -5.83 4.43
C GLU A 21 -15.99 -7.18 3.92
N ASN A 22 -15.83 -7.33 2.60
CA ASN A 22 -15.24 -8.54 2.01
C ASN A 22 -13.78 -8.69 2.40
N TRP A 23 -13.01 -7.61 2.35
CA TRP A 23 -11.61 -7.60 2.78
C TRP A 23 -11.45 -7.80 4.29
N ASP A 24 -12.26 -7.14 5.12
CA ASP A 24 -12.24 -7.34 6.57
C ASP A 24 -12.51 -8.82 6.93
N LYS A 25 -13.46 -9.48 6.24
CA LYS A 25 -13.70 -10.92 6.41
C LYS A 25 -12.51 -11.76 5.95
N PHE A 26 -11.95 -11.45 4.78
CA PHE A 26 -10.78 -12.15 4.23
C PHE A 26 -9.61 -12.11 5.23
N PHE A 27 -9.27 -10.93 5.73
CA PHE A 27 -8.17 -10.76 6.69
C PHE A 27 -8.48 -11.38 8.06
N ALA A 28 -9.72 -11.29 8.53
CA ALA A 28 -10.13 -11.93 9.78
C ALA A 28 -10.03 -13.47 9.71
N LEU A 29 -10.36 -14.07 8.55
CA LEU A 29 -10.29 -15.51 8.32
C LEU A 29 -8.86 -16.03 8.17
N ARG A 30 -7.96 -15.26 7.57
CA ARG A 30 -6.53 -15.63 7.48
C ARG A 30 -5.83 -15.58 8.84
N GLY A 31 -6.26 -14.66 9.70
CA GLY A 31 -5.69 -14.47 11.03
C GLY A 31 -4.47 -13.55 11.03
N THR A 32 -3.97 -13.28 12.23
CA THR A 32 -2.87 -12.35 12.48
C THR A 32 -1.52 -12.98 12.17
N GLY A 33 -0.57 -12.21 11.63
CA GLY A 33 0.79 -12.72 11.38
C GLY A 33 1.00 -13.37 10.02
N ASP A 34 -0.07 -13.56 9.25
CA ASP A 34 -0.01 -14.16 7.92
C ASP A 34 0.10 -13.07 6.85
N SER A 35 0.95 -13.30 5.86
CA SER A 35 1.22 -12.36 4.77
C SER A 35 0.76 -12.93 3.44
N PHE A 36 0.22 -12.07 2.59
CA PHE A 36 -0.26 -12.45 1.28
C PHE A 36 0.24 -11.49 0.21
N GLU A 37 0.70 -12.06 -0.90
CA GLU A 37 1.22 -11.32 -2.03
C GLU A 37 0.32 -11.49 -3.25
N TRP A 38 -0.13 -10.35 -3.79
CA TRP A 38 -0.64 -10.26 -5.15
C TRP A 38 0.51 -10.03 -6.13
N TYR A 39 0.41 -10.69 -7.29
CA TYR A 39 1.31 -10.65 -8.44
C TYR A 39 2.75 -11.12 -8.25
N ALA A 40 3.57 -10.36 -7.53
CA ALA A 40 5.01 -10.62 -7.44
C ALA A 40 5.51 -10.52 -6.00
N GLU A 41 6.40 -11.44 -5.64
CA GLU A 41 7.12 -11.42 -4.37
C GLU A 41 8.33 -10.48 -4.42
N TRP A 42 8.81 -10.08 -3.24
CA TRP A 42 9.98 -9.20 -3.09
C TRP A 42 11.21 -9.59 -3.94
N PRO A 43 11.64 -10.87 -4.07
CA PRO A 43 12.81 -11.20 -4.88
C PRO A 43 12.69 -10.76 -6.34
N ASN A 44 11.48 -10.77 -6.89
CA ASN A 44 11.19 -10.39 -8.27
C ASN A 44 11.05 -8.86 -8.40
N LEU A 45 10.53 -8.20 -7.37
CA LEU A 45 10.31 -6.76 -7.35
C LEU A 45 11.56 -5.96 -6.97
N ARG A 46 12.49 -6.55 -6.20
CA ARG A 46 13.62 -5.82 -5.58
C ARG A 46 14.46 -5.05 -6.59
N ALA A 47 14.98 -5.72 -7.61
CA ALA A 47 15.88 -5.06 -8.57
C ALA A 47 15.19 -3.90 -9.32
N PRO A 48 14.00 -4.08 -9.95
CA PRO A 48 13.32 -2.99 -10.63
C PRO A 48 12.86 -1.88 -9.66
N LEU A 49 12.41 -2.21 -8.45
CA LEU A 49 12.05 -1.21 -7.44
C LEU A 49 13.23 -0.33 -7.06
N LEU A 50 14.38 -0.94 -6.76
CA LEU A 50 15.56 -0.20 -6.35
C LEU A 50 16.12 0.68 -7.48
N ASP A 51 16.00 0.25 -8.73
CA ASP A 51 16.36 1.06 -9.90
C ASP A 51 15.44 2.29 -10.05
N LEU A 52 14.12 2.10 -9.85
CA LEU A 52 13.13 3.18 -9.90
C LEU A 52 13.24 4.17 -8.75
N LEU A 53 13.44 3.68 -7.53
CA LEU A 53 13.66 4.51 -6.34
C LEU A 53 15.02 5.21 -6.41
N GLY A 54 16.00 4.56 -7.06
CA GLY A 54 17.37 5.02 -7.21
C GLY A 54 18.10 5.21 -5.87
N ASP A 55 19.30 5.78 -5.94
CA ASP A 55 20.05 6.22 -4.75
C ASP A 55 19.47 7.51 -4.13
N ARG A 56 18.27 7.96 -4.53
CA ARG A 56 17.71 9.25 -4.11
C ARG A 56 17.51 9.34 -2.59
N GLY A 57 17.24 8.20 -1.92
CA GLY A 57 17.20 8.11 -0.47
C GLY A 57 18.58 8.22 0.23
N ALA A 58 19.68 7.98 -0.48
CA ALA A 58 21.04 7.99 0.06
C ALA A 58 21.85 9.24 -0.37
N ALA A 59 21.60 9.79 -1.55
CA ALA A 59 22.43 10.83 -2.17
C ALA A 59 22.08 12.27 -1.75
N ALA A 60 20.89 12.52 -1.20
CA ALA A 60 20.40 13.89 -0.93
C ALA A 60 20.29 14.27 0.57
N GLY A 61 20.57 13.35 1.50
CA GLY A 61 20.42 13.60 2.94
C GLY A 61 18.97 13.79 3.42
N ALA A 62 17.98 13.74 2.51
CA ALA A 62 16.56 13.72 2.80
C ALA A 62 16.01 12.31 2.52
N ALA A 63 15.32 11.73 3.50
CA ALA A 63 14.68 10.43 3.34
C ALA A 63 13.42 10.58 2.49
N GLN A 64 13.29 9.72 1.47
CA GLN A 64 12.18 9.70 0.51
C GLN A 64 10.87 9.27 1.19
N GLU A 65 9.79 10.04 1.01
CA GLU A 65 8.45 9.73 1.53
C GLU A 65 7.71 8.84 0.52
N ILE A 66 7.39 7.60 0.92
CA ILE A 66 6.75 6.61 0.05
C ILE A 66 5.33 6.32 0.56
N LEU A 67 4.35 6.30 -0.35
CA LEU A 67 2.99 5.83 -0.09
C LEU A 67 2.79 4.44 -0.72
N VAL A 68 2.25 3.51 0.05
CA VAL A 68 1.79 2.20 -0.41
C VAL A 68 0.28 2.10 -0.15
N PRO A 69 -0.56 2.39 -1.17
CA PRO A 69 -2.01 2.24 -1.09
C PRO A 69 -2.42 0.77 -1.26
N ALA A 70 -3.62 0.45 -0.76
CA ALA A 70 -4.12 -0.93 -0.68
C ALA A 70 -3.06 -1.92 -0.17
N CYS A 71 -2.33 -1.53 0.88
CA CYS A 71 -1.11 -2.24 1.29
C CYS A 71 -1.38 -3.69 1.73
N GLY A 72 -2.60 -4.00 2.16
CA GLY A 72 -2.99 -5.33 2.59
C GLY A 72 -2.02 -5.92 3.60
N SER A 73 -1.73 -7.21 3.43
CA SER A 73 -0.78 -7.96 4.29
C SER A 73 0.56 -8.25 3.61
N SER A 74 0.85 -7.54 2.52
CA SER A 74 2.08 -7.71 1.73
C SER A 74 3.32 -7.45 2.61
N VAL A 75 4.40 -8.18 2.34
CA VAL A 75 5.71 -7.91 2.94
C VAL A 75 6.46 -6.79 2.22
N LEU A 76 5.94 -6.24 1.12
CA LEU A 76 6.60 -5.19 0.34
C LEU A 76 7.14 -4.05 1.22
N SER A 77 6.30 -3.49 2.09
CA SER A 77 6.65 -2.33 2.92
C SER A 77 7.74 -2.64 3.94
N GLU A 78 7.72 -3.84 4.54
CA GLU A 78 8.78 -4.22 5.46
C GLU A 78 10.11 -4.48 4.75
N LYS A 79 10.08 -5.00 3.52
CA LYS A 79 11.28 -5.22 2.72
C LYS A 79 11.87 -3.92 2.22
N LEU A 80 11.04 -2.93 1.88
CA LEU A 80 11.47 -1.57 1.57
C LEU A 80 12.16 -0.92 2.78
N TYR A 81 11.56 -1.04 3.96
CA TYR A 81 12.15 -0.56 5.21
C TYR A 81 13.53 -1.20 5.47
N ASP A 82 13.61 -2.52 5.38
CA ASP A 82 14.85 -3.28 5.60
C ASP A 82 15.91 -2.98 4.52
N ALA A 83 15.51 -2.42 3.37
CA ALA A 83 16.38 -1.95 2.30
C ALA A 83 16.82 -0.47 2.46
N GLY A 84 16.37 0.23 3.50
CA GLY A 84 16.77 1.61 3.83
C GLY A 84 15.73 2.69 3.54
N PHE A 85 14.57 2.33 2.99
CA PHE A 85 13.47 3.27 2.74
C PHE A 85 12.55 3.29 3.96
N CYS A 86 12.93 4.04 5.00
CA CYS A 86 12.25 3.97 6.29
C CYS A 86 10.91 4.72 6.36
N ARG A 87 10.71 5.75 5.53
CA ARG A 87 9.52 6.62 5.56
C ARG A 87 8.40 6.11 4.66
N VAL A 88 7.88 4.94 5.02
CA VAL A 88 6.78 4.30 4.28
C VAL A 88 5.46 4.54 5.01
N THR A 89 4.53 5.18 4.31
CA THR A 89 3.14 5.32 4.73
C THR A 89 2.30 4.28 4.02
N ASN A 90 1.67 3.41 4.80
CA ASN A 90 0.87 2.29 4.33
C ASN A 90 -0.60 2.59 4.62
N VAL A 91 -1.44 2.52 3.58
CA VAL A 91 -2.86 2.77 3.72
C VAL A 91 -3.68 1.60 3.18
N ASP A 92 -4.76 1.29 3.87
CA ASP A 92 -5.75 0.31 3.44
C ASP A 92 -7.08 0.64 4.11
N PHE A 93 -8.20 0.44 3.42
CA PHE A 93 -9.52 0.73 3.98
C PHE A 93 -9.96 -0.30 5.03
N SER A 94 -9.29 -1.46 5.10
CA SER A 94 -9.57 -2.54 6.04
C SER A 94 -8.89 -2.23 7.36
N ARG A 95 -9.71 -1.97 8.38
CA ARG A 95 -9.18 -1.76 9.73
C ARG A 95 -8.52 -3.02 10.28
N VAL A 96 -8.98 -4.20 9.86
CA VAL A 96 -8.45 -5.49 10.31
C VAL A 96 -6.98 -5.61 9.90
N VAL A 97 -6.67 -5.38 8.63
CA VAL A 97 -5.30 -5.55 8.12
C VAL A 97 -4.36 -4.48 8.63
N VAL A 98 -4.79 -3.21 8.65
CA VAL A 98 -3.97 -2.10 9.18
C VAL A 98 -3.60 -2.33 10.64
N ALA A 99 -4.55 -2.82 11.45
CA ALA A 99 -4.28 -3.11 12.86
C ALA A 99 -3.33 -4.31 13.03
N ASP A 100 -3.39 -5.33 12.17
CA ASP A 100 -2.42 -6.42 12.18
C ASP A 100 -1.02 -5.92 11.81
N MET A 101 -0.88 -5.23 10.67
CA MET A 101 0.41 -4.73 10.20
C MET A 101 1.06 -3.77 11.20
N LEU A 102 0.30 -2.86 11.79
CA LEU A 102 0.80 -1.97 12.82
C LEU A 102 1.37 -2.74 14.00
N ARG A 103 0.67 -3.78 14.50
CA ARG A 103 1.17 -4.62 15.61
C ARG A 103 2.44 -5.37 15.23
N ARG A 104 2.54 -5.86 13.99
CA ARG A 104 3.72 -6.59 13.49
C ARG A 104 4.96 -5.72 13.41
N HIS A 105 4.80 -4.43 13.16
CA HIS A 105 5.91 -3.58 12.76
C HIS A 105 6.23 -2.42 13.71
N ALA A 106 5.31 -2.00 14.58
CA ALA A 106 5.49 -0.82 15.44
C ALA A 106 6.78 -0.82 16.27
N ARG A 107 7.27 -2.00 16.71
CA ARG A 107 8.51 -2.10 17.49
C ARG A 107 9.77 -2.23 16.63
N ALA A 108 9.71 -3.02 15.56
CA ALA A 108 10.89 -3.33 14.74
C ALA A 108 11.18 -2.26 13.68
N ARG A 109 10.15 -1.53 13.25
CA ARG A 109 10.18 -0.58 12.13
C ARG A 109 9.36 0.66 12.48
N PRO A 110 9.79 1.44 13.50
CA PRO A 110 8.97 2.47 14.13
C PRO A 110 8.68 3.68 13.23
N GLU A 111 9.43 3.89 12.14
CA GLU A 111 9.18 5.00 11.22
C GLU A 111 8.10 4.69 10.17
N MET A 112 7.69 3.42 10.03
CA MET A 112 6.55 3.08 9.16
C MET A 112 5.24 3.57 9.76
N ARG A 113 4.40 4.14 8.89
CA ARG A 113 3.06 4.62 9.24
C ARG A 113 2.02 3.67 8.67
N TRP A 114 0.96 3.43 9.44
CA TRP A 114 -0.15 2.55 9.07
C TRP A 114 -1.46 3.28 9.33
N ARG A 115 -2.28 3.49 8.29
CA ARG A 115 -3.53 4.27 8.39
C ARG A 115 -4.68 3.55 7.73
N VAL A 116 -5.84 3.59 8.40
CA VAL A 116 -7.10 3.15 7.79
C VAL A 116 -7.60 4.25 6.87
N MET A 117 -7.61 4.01 5.57
CA MET A 117 -8.02 5.00 4.58
C MET A 117 -8.44 4.36 3.26
N ASP A 118 -9.43 4.97 2.61
CA ASP A 118 -9.84 4.63 1.25
C ASP A 118 -8.94 5.35 0.24
N MET A 119 -8.27 4.61 -0.64
CA MET A 119 -7.37 5.21 -1.64
C MET A 119 -8.10 6.03 -2.71
N THR A 120 -9.42 5.92 -2.79
CA THR A 120 -10.24 6.81 -3.64
C THR A 120 -10.59 8.12 -2.95
N ASP A 121 -10.24 8.31 -1.68
CA ASP A 121 -10.51 9.51 -0.88
C ASP A 121 -9.23 9.93 -0.13
N MET A 122 -8.21 10.29 -0.91
CA MET A 122 -6.88 10.65 -0.40
C MET A 122 -6.64 12.17 -0.38
N GLN A 123 -7.53 13.00 -0.94
CA GLN A 123 -7.40 14.47 -0.92
C GLN A 123 -7.09 14.99 0.48
N LEU A 124 -7.62 14.33 1.50
CA LEU A 124 -7.42 14.69 2.89
C LEU A 124 -5.97 14.44 3.40
N LEU A 125 -5.25 13.46 2.86
CA LEU A 125 -3.82 13.24 3.13
C LEU A 125 -2.97 14.36 2.54
N VAL A 126 -3.28 14.75 1.30
CA VAL A 126 -2.34 15.50 0.47
C VAL A 126 -2.60 17.01 0.48
N THR A 127 -3.80 17.43 0.89
CA THR A 127 -4.13 18.86 1.10
C THR A 127 -3.77 19.37 2.50
N GLY A 128 -3.16 18.53 3.35
CA GLY A 128 -2.77 18.90 4.72
C GLY A 128 -3.95 19.16 5.68
N ILE A 129 -5.19 18.87 5.26
CA ILE A 129 -6.40 19.07 6.09
C ILE A 129 -6.52 17.96 7.14
N ILE A 130 -6.17 16.71 6.81
CA ILE A 130 -5.76 15.77 7.85
C ILE A 130 -4.33 16.13 8.17
N LEU A 131 -4.15 16.76 9.32
CA LEU A 131 -2.85 17.02 9.93
C LEU A 131 -2.17 15.68 10.23
N ILE A 132 -1.57 15.05 9.23
CA ILE A 132 -0.52 14.08 9.47
C ILE A 132 0.72 14.91 9.74
N TRP A 133 0.83 15.38 10.98
CA TRP A 133 1.96 16.18 11.48
C TRP A 133 3.33 15.55 11.21
N ASP A 134 3.35 14.26 10.89
CA ASP A 134 4.55 13.49 10.61
C ASP A 134 4.95 13.51 9.10
N ILE A 135 4.02 13.76 8.17
CA ILE A 135 4.31 13.87 6.73
C ILE A 135 4.55 15.34 6.43
N GLY A 136 5.83 15.75 6.35
CA GLY A 136 6.30 17.13 6.27
C GLY A 136 5.38 18.14 5.57
N ASP A 137 5.57 18.35 4.27
CA ASP A 137 4.73 19.25 3.46
C ASP A 137 3.43 18.58 2.96
N GLY A 138 3.06 17.45 3.56
CA GLY A 138 1.92 16.64 3.13
C GLY A 138 2.13 15.90 1.80
N SER A 139 3.33 15.92 1.21
CA SER A 139 3.59 15.31 -0.10
C SER A 139 4.35 13.97 0.00
N PHE A 140 4.19 13.15 -1.04
CA PHE A 140 4.93 11.90 -1.23
C PHE A 140 5.84 12.04 -2.45
N ASP A 141 7.02 11.41 -2.42
CA ASP A 141 7.94 11.36 -3.56
C ASP A 141 7.57 10.23 -4.53
N VAL A 142 7.03 9.13 -3.99
CA VAL A 142 6.69 7.92 -4.75
C VAL A 142 5.42 7.27 -4.19
N ILE A 143 4.58 6.80 -5.10
CA ILE A 143 3.43 5.94 -4.79
C ILE A 143 3.70 4.59 -5.43
N LEU A 144 3.70 3.53 -4.62
CA LEU A 144 3.91 2.15 -5.07
C LEU A 144 2.58 1.39 -5.02
N ASP A 145 1.88 1.33 -6.15
CA ASP A 145 0.65 0.55 -6.29
C ASP A 145 0.97 -0.88 -6.70
N LYS A 146 0.38 -1.84 -6.00
CA LYS A 146 0.48 -3.27 -6.33
C LYS A 146 -0.87 -3.96 -6.11
N GLY A 147 -1.69 -3.97 -7.15
CA GLY A 147 -3.04 -4.54 -7.18
C GLY A 147 -4.12 -3.65 -6.61
N GLY A 148 -3.79 -2.42 -6.22
CA GLY A 148 -4.76 -1.43 -5.78
C GLY A 148 -5.59 -0.93 -6.95
N LEU A 149 -4.93 -0.51 -8.01
CA LEU A 149 -5.60 -0.02 -9.22
C LEU A 149 -6.49 -1.10 -9.85
N ASP A 150 -5.99 -2.32 -9.96
CA ASP A 150 -6.74 -3.47 -10.48
C ASP A 150 -8.02 -3.76 -9.67
N ALA A 151 -7.95 -3.67 -8.33
CA ALA A 151 -9.12 -3.84 -7.47
C ALA A 151 -10.23 -2.80 -7.76
N LEU A 152 -9.87 -1.61 -8.26
CA LEU A 152 -10.81 -0.55 -8.62
C LEU A 152 -11.24 -0.56 -10.10
N MET A 153 -10.65 -1.44 -10.91
CA MET A 153 -10.92 -1.57 -12.34
C MET A 153 -11.50 -2.94 -12.73
N GLU A 154 -11.94 -3.73 -11.74
CA GLU A 154 -12.61 -5.00 -12.02
C GLU A 154 -13.84 -4.77 -12.93
N PRO A 155 -14.17 -5.71 -13.84
CA PRO A 155 -15.22 -5.53 -14.84
C PRO A 155 -16.57 -5.07 -14.26
N GLU A 156 -16.93 -5.61 -13.09
CA GLU A 156 -18.17 -5.33 -12.36
C GLU A 156 -18.19 -3.92 -11.75
N ALA A 157 -17.04 -3.42 -11.29
CA ALA A 157 -16.89 -2.05 -10.77
C ALA A 157 -16.75 -1.01 -11.89
N GLY A 158 -16.25 -1.43 -13.05
CA GLY A 158 -15.91 -0.55 -14.17
C GLY A 158 -14.73 0.36 -13.85
N THR A 159 -14.57 1.45 -14.62
CA THR A 159 -13.35 2.29 -14.53
C THR A 159 -13.50 3.50 -13.62
N LYS A 160 -14.70 3.78 -13.09
CA LYS A 160 -15.01 5.03 -12.38
C LYS A 160 -14.13 5.22 -11.13
N LEU A 161 -13.94 4.16 -10.35
CA LEU A 161 -13.13 4.24 -9.12
C LEU A 161 -11.65 4.31 -9.43
N GLY A 162 -11.16 3.54 -10.40
CA GLY A 162 -9.78 3.64 -10.86
C GLY A 162 -9.42 5.04 -11.38
N ILE A 163 -10.29 5.65 -12.19
CA ILE A 163 -10.11 7.03 -12.66
C ILE A 163 -10.13 8.02 -11.48
N LYS A 164 -11.01 7.82 -10.50
CA LYS A 164 -11.02 8.65 -9.28
C LYS A 164 -9.68 8.56 -8.57
N TYR A 165 -9.18 7.36 -8.31
CA TYR A 165 -7.90 7.13 -7.66
C TYR A 165 -6.71 7.77 -8.40
N LEU A 166 -6.65 7.65 -9.73
CA LEU A 166 -5.61 8.31 -10.53
C LEU A 166 -5.70 9.84 -10.45
N ASN A 167 -6.90 10.41 -10.34
CA ASN A 167 -7.08 11.85 -10.13
C ASN A 167 -6.70 12.28 -8.71
N GLU A 168 -6.91 11.44 -7.70
CA GLU A 168 -6.47 11.71 -6.33
C GLU A 168 -4.95 11.83 -6.25
N ASP A 169 -4.22 10.96 -6.94
CA ASP A 169 -2.76 11.09 -7.11
C ASP A 169 -2.41 12.39 -7.82
N ALA A 170 -3.00 12.65 -8.99
CA ALA A 170 -2.68 13.84 -9.78
C ALA A 170 -2.97 15.17 -9.06
N LEU A 171 -3.98 15.21 -8.18
CA LEU A 171 -4.40 16.41 -7.43
C LEU A 171 -3.57 16.63 -6.16
N GLY A 172 -3.13 15.55 -5.53
CA GLY A 172 -2.33 15.63 -4.31
C GLY A 172 -0.85 15.82 -4.61
N SER A 173 -0.29 15.04 -5.54
CA SER A 173 1.14 14.85 -5.58
C SER A 173 1.85 15.81 -6.49
N GLY A 174 1.37 16.07 -7.72
CA GLY A 174 2.00 16.92 -8.75
C GLY A 174 3.50 16.68 -9.06
N LYS A 175 4.14 15.78 -8.30
CA LYS A 175 5.58 15.56 -8.11
C LYS A 175 5.88 14.11 -7.71
N ALA A 176 4.91 13.33 -7.22
CA ALA A 176 5.16 11.93 -6.91
C ALA A 176 5.33 11.13 -8.20
N ASN A 177 6.25 10.18 -8.19
CA ASN A 177 6.34 9.18 -9.25
C ASN A 177 5.39 8.04 -8.88
N PHE A 178 4.33 7.88 -9.67
CA PHE A 178 3.43 6.73 -9.56
C PHE A 178 4.07 5.51 -10.21
N VAL A 179 4.25 4.45 -9.44
CA VAL A 179 4.78 3.18 -9.93
C VAL A 179 3.74 2.11 -9.69
N ASN A 180 3.26 1.51 -10.77
CA ASN A 180 2.33 0.39 -10.74
C ASN A 180 3.05 -0.93 -11.05
N PHE A 181 2.79 -1.96 -10.26
CA PHE A 181 3.29 -3.34 -10.44
C PHE A 181 2.22 -4.34 -10.88
N ASP A 182 1.09 -3.85 -11.37
CA ASP A 182 0.09 -4.65 -12.08
C ASP A 182 0.68 -5.15 -13.42
N GLN A 183 0.26 -6.33 -13.86
CA GLN A 183 0.94 -7.22 -14.84
C GLN A 183 1.68 -6.58 -16.03
#